data_AF-A0A7C6CC38-F1
#
_entry.id   AF-A0A7C6CC38-F1
#
_cell.length_a   1.000
_cell.length_b   1.000
_cell.length_c   1.000
_cell.angle_alpha   90.00
_cell.angle_beta   90.00
_cell.angle_gamma   90.00
#
_symmetry.space_group_name_H-M   'P 1'
#
loop_
_entity.id
_entity.type
_entity.pdbx_description
1 polymer ?
#
loop_
_entity_poly.entity_id
_entity_poly.type
_entity_poly.pdbx_seq_one_letter_code
_entity_poly.pdbx_strand_id
1 'polypeptide(L)'
;MKRNEELQNGLLELDVKILNVYLLIIVNFLYLIIFYKERAGIIDELLNTNYQKKYPDTSNYIKIIVIILLFVNGIFLYYSYQDLKESVDLYNKTGDNTSLEQNYISFNGNLLQLVATILIFYNVFIKEAGVTTVITK
;
A
#
# COMPACT_ATOMS: atom_id res chain seq x y z
N MET A 1 1.45 -36.70 1.88
CA MET A 1 1.61 -35.58 2.86
C MET A 1 2.20 -34.35 2.19
N LYS A 2 3.46 -34.36 1.71
CA LYS A 2 4.11 -33.19 1.09
C LYS A 2 3.30 -32.44 0.01
N ARG A 3 2.72 -33.16 -0.96
CA ARG A 3 1.91 -32.54 -2.04
C ARG A 3 0.65 -31.80 -1.54
N ASN A 4 0.02 -32.30 -0.47
CA ASN A 4 -1.16 -31.64 0.10
C ASN A 4 -0.78 -30.38 0.89
N GLU A 5 0.37 -30.41 1.56
CA GLU A 5 0.93 -29.25 2.28
C GLU A 5 1.35 -28.14 1.30
N GLU A 6 1.99 -28.50 0.18
CA GLU A 6 2.34 -27.57 -0.90
C GLU A 6 1.10 -26.91 -1.53
N LEU A 7 0.04 -27.69 -1.80
CA LEU A 7 -1.23 -27.17 -2.31
C LEU A 7 -1.93 -26.23 -1.30
N GLN A 8 -1.90 -26.56 -0.01
CA GLN A 8 -2.47 -25.71 1.04
C GLN A 8 -1.72 -24.38 1.17
N ASN A 9 -0.38 -24.42 1.12
CA ASN A 9 0.43 -23.20 1.17
C ASN A 9 0.19 -22.31 -0.06
N GLY A 10 0.06 -22.90 -1.25
CA GLY A 10 -0.26 -22.14 -2.46
C GLY A 10 -1.65 -21.50 -2.43
N LEU A 11 -2.65 -22.17 -1.84
CA LEU A 11 -3.98 -21.59 -1.63
C LEU A 11 -3.93 -20.43 -0.63
N LEU A 12 -3.22 -20.59 0.49
CA LEU A 12 -3.06 -19.54 1.48
C LEU A 12 -2.40 -18.29 0.90
N GLU A 13 -1.37 -18.47 0.06
CA GLU A 13 -0.70 -17.38 -0.64
C GLU A 13 -1.67 -16.62 -1.57
N LEU A 14 -2.49 -17.34 -2.34
CA LEU A 14 -3.50 -16.74 -3.19
C LEU A 14 -4.54 -15.96 -2.37
N ASP A 15 -5.02 -16.52 -1.27
CA ASP A 15 -5.98 -15.85 -0.39
C ASP A 15 -5.42 -14.54 0.18
N VAL A 16 -4.14 -14.53 0.59
CA VAL A 16 -3.45 -13.32 1.05
C VAL A 16 -3.33 -12.28 -0.07
N LYS A 17 -2.97 -12.71 -1.29
CA LYS A 17 -2.88 -11.82 -2.47
C LYS A 17 -4.26 -11.23 -2.81
N ILE A 18 -5.34 -12.02 -2.74
CA ILE A 18 -6.72 -11.57 -2.96
C ILE A 18 -7.14 -10.55 -1.90
N LEU A 19 -6.85 -10.81 -0.62
CA LEU A 19 -7.13 -9.86 0.46
C LEU A 19 -6.46 -8.51 0.23
N ASN A 20 -5.19 -8.50 -0.21
CA ASN A 20 -4.49 -7.27 -0.54
C ASN A 20 -5.16 -6.48 -1.67
N VAL A 21 -5.70 -7.15 -2.69
CA VAL A 21 -6.46 -6.48 -3.76
C VAL A 21 -7.70 -5.79 -3.19
N TYR A 22 -8.45 -6.45 -2.30
CA TYR A 22 -9.59 -5.82 -1.64
C TYR A 22 -9.20 -4.61 -0.80
N LEU A 23 -8.09 -4.69 -0.07
CA LEU A 23 -7.56 -3.56 0.69
C LEU A 23 -7.18 -2.38 -0.22
N LEU A 24 -6.57 -2.63 -1.38
CA LEU A 24 -6.28 -1.58 -2.37
C LEU A 24 -7.56 -0.96 -2.95
N ILE A 25 -8.60 -1.75 -3.20
CA ILE A 25 -9.91 -1.23 -3.63
C ILE A 25 -10.47 -0.28 -2.56
N ILE A 26 -10.41 -0.66 -1.29
CA ILE A 26 -10.85 0.21 -0.17
C ILE A 26 -10.05 1.51 -0.15
N VAL A 27 -8.72 1.46 -0.31
CA VAL A 27 -7.86 2.66 -0.38
C VAL A 27 -8.32 3.59 -1.50
N ASN A 28 -8.62 3.06 -2.68
CA ASN A 28 -9.11 3.87 -3.80
C ASN A 28 -10.45 4.55 -3.49
N PHE A 29 -11.39 3.85 -2.85
CA PHE A 29 -12.65 4.45 -2.42
C PHE A 29 -12.47 5.57 -1.39
N LEU A 30 -11.57 5.38 -0.41
CA LEU A 30 -11.27 6.41 0.58
C LEU A 30 -10.66 7.66 -0.07
N TYR A 31 -9.74 7.50 -1.03
CA TYR A 31 -9.19 8.61 -1.82
C TYR A 31 -10.26 9.33 -2.64
N LEU A 32 -11.17 8.60 -3.28
CA LEU A 32 -12.27 9.19 -4.05
C LEU A 32 -13.14 10.08 -3.16
N ILE A 33 -13.47 9.64 -1.94
CA ILE A 33 -14.27 10.43 -1.01
C ILE A 33 -13.56 11.73 -0.63
N ILE A 34 -12.25 11.67 -0.35
CA ILE A 34 -11.44 12.86 -0.07
C ILE A 34 -11.49 13.82 -1.26
N PHE A 35 -11.21 13.32 -2.46
CA PHE A 35 -11.18 14.13 -3.67
C PHE A 35 -12.52 14.84 -3.96
N TYR A 36 -13.64 14.13 -3.82
CA TYR A 36 -14.96 14.73 -4.03
C TYR A 36 -15.31 15.76 -2.95
N LYS A 37 -14.86 15.56 -1.71
CA LYS A 37 -15.04 16.54 -0.63
C LYS A 37 -14.20 17.80 -0.87
N GLU A 38 -12.95 17.66 -1.30
CA GLU A 38 -12.09 18.80 -1.67
C GLU A 38 -12.68 19.58 -2.85
N ARG A 39 -13.13 18.86 -3.89
CA ARG A 39 -13.84 19.46 -5.02
C ARG A 39 -15.08 20.24 -4.57
N ALA A 40 -15.85 19.71 -3.63
CA ALA A 40 -17.01 20.42 -3.08
C ALA A 40 -16.61 21.70 -2.33
N GLY A 41 -15.48 21.70 -1.61
CA GLY A 41 -14.92 22.89 -0.97
C GLY A 41 -14.59 24.00 -1.98
N ILE A 42 -13.94 23.65 -3.09
CA ILE A 42 -13.64 24.60 -4.18
C ILE A 42 -14.93 25.21 -4.76
N ILE A 43 -15.96 24.39 -4.95
CA ILE A 43 -17.26 24.88 -5.45
C ILE A 43 -17.92 25.81 -4.43
N ASP A 44 -17.87 25.46 -3.15
CA ASP A 44 -18.42 26.27 -2.06
C ASP A 44 -17.77 27.65 -1.99
N GLU A 45 -16.45 27.73 -2.18
CA GLU A 45 -15.71 28.99 -2.27
C GLU A 45 -16.09 29.83 -3.49
N LEU A 46 -16.27 29.20 -4.66
CA LEU A 46 -16.58 29.91 -5.91
C LEU A 46 -18.04 30.40 -6.00
N LEU A 47 -18.98 29.62 -5.47
CA LEU A 47 -20.42 29.85 -5.65
C LEU A 47 -21.13 30.27 -4.36
N ASN A 48 -20.39 30.45 -3.26
CA ASN A 48 -20.94 30.73 -1.92
C ASN A 48 -21.99 29.69 -1.51
N THR A 49 -21.67 28.41 -1.71
CA THR A 49 -22.52 27.27 -1.36
C THR A 49 -22.00 26.52 -0.14
N ASN A 50 -22.62 25.39 0.21
CA ASN A 50 -22.26 24.58 1.39
C ASN A 50 -22.44 23.07 1.12
N TYR A 51 -21.99 22.60 -0.03
CA TYR A 51 -22.01 21.19 -0.44
C TYR A 51 -21.03 20.34 0.35
N GLN A 52 -19.88 20.88 0.75
CA GLN A 52 -18.84 20.16 1.48
C GLN A 52 -19.37 19.56 2.78
N LYS A 53 -20.28 20.25 3.49
CA LYS A 53 -20.90 19.73 4.74
C LYS A 53 -21.77 18.48 4.55
N LYS A 54 -22.10 18.11 3.31
CA LYS A 54 -22.83 16.86 3.01
C LYS A 54 -21.91 15.63 2.93
N TYR A 55 -20.59 15.83 2.92
CA TYR A 55 -19.61 14.74 2.89
C TYR A 55 -19.26 14.28 4.32
N PRO A 56 -18.87 13.01 4.49
CA PRO A 56 -18.42 12.50 5.78
C PRO A 56 -17.17 13.24 6.30
N ASP A 57 -16.91 13.11 7.59
CA ASP A 57 -15.62 13.53 8.14
C ASP A 57 -14.50 12.63 7.58
N THR A 58 -13.48 13.26 7.01
CA THR A 58 -12.36 12.61 6.32
C THR A 58 -11.04 12.82 7.05
N SER A 59 -11.05 13.45 8.24
CA SER A 59 -9.86 13.86 8.99
C SER A 59 -8.87 12.72 9.24
N ASN A 60 -9.37 11.49 9.38
CA ASN A 60 -8.56 10.29 9.63
C ASN A 60 -8.34 9.41 8.39
N TYR A 61 -8.95 9.72 7.24
CA TYR A 61 -8.93 8.81 6.09
C TYR A 61 -7.52 8.63 5.54
N ILE A 62 -6.71 9.69 5.48
CA ILE A 62 -5.30 9.61 5.06
C ILE A 62 -4.50 8.69 5.99
N LYS A 63 -4.70 8.78 7.31
CA LYS A 63 -4.04 7.92 8.30
C LYS A 63 -4.40 6.45 8.07
N ILE A 64 -5.69 6.15 7.85
CA ILE A 64 -6.18 4.80 7.57
C ILE A 64 -5.57 4.27 6.25
N ILE A 65 -5.61 5.07 5.19
CA ILE A 65 -5.04 4.73 3.88
C ILE A 65 -3.57 4.34 4.02
N VAL A 66 -2.77 5.16 4.70
CA VAL A 66 -1.33 4.93 4.83
C VAL A 66 -1.03 3.65 5.61
N ILE A 67 -1.79 3.35 6.66
CA ILE A 67 -1.65 2.09 7.41
C ILE A 67 -1.94 0.90 6.50
N ILE A 68 -3.02 0.95 5.71
CA ILE A 68 -3.36 -0.11 4.76
C ILE A 68 -2.25 -0.27 3.72
N LEU A 69 -1.74 0.83 3.15
CA LEU A 69 -0.67 0.79 2.15
C LEU A 69 0.64 0.22 2.73
N LEU A 70 1.00 0.55 3.98
CA LEU A 70 2.17 -0.04 4.63
C LEU A 70 2.03 -1.57 4.74
N PHE A 71 0.86 -2.03 5.18
CA PHE A 71 0.58 -3.45 5.31
C PHE A 71 0.64 -4.18 3.96
N VAL A 72 -0.08 -3.67 2.96
CA VAL A 72 -0.14 -4.27 1.61
C VAL A 72 1.23 -4.30 0.95
N ASN A 73 1.97 -3.17 0.99
CA ASN A 73 3.30 -3.09 0.38
C ASN A 73 4.33 -3.98 1.10
N GLY A 74 4.21 -4.14 2.42
CA GLY A 74 5.03 -5.09 3.17
C GLY A 74 4.82 -6.53 2.70
N ILE A 75 3.56 -6.93 2.47
CA ILE A 75 3.22 -8.27 1.98
C ILE A 75 3.72 -8.48 0.54
N PHE A 76 3.51 -7.53 -0.37
CA PHE A 76 4.02 -7.68 -1.74
C PHE A 76 5.55 -7.68 -1.82
N LEU A 77 6.22 -6.91 -0.96
CA LEU A 77 7.68 -6.99 -0.84
C LEU A 77 8.14 -8.37 -0.36
N TYR A 78 7.44 -8.96 0.62
CA TYR A 78 7.74 -10.31 1.10
C TYR A 78 7.64 -11.34 -0.03
N TYR A 79 6.54 -11.37 -0.78
CA TYR A 79 6.36 -12.34 -1.87
C TYR A 79 7.36 -12.11 -3.00
N SER A 80 7.58 -10.87 -3.44
CA SER A 80 8.57 -10.57 -4.48
C SER A 80 10.00 -10.94 -4.06
N TYR A 81 10.33 -10.87 -2.76
CA TYR A 81 11.59 -11.37 -2.24
C TYR A 81 11.69 -12.90 -2.32
N GLN A 82 10.62 -13.64 -1.98
CA GLN A 82 10.62 -15.10 -2.11
C GLN A 82 10.80 -15.53 -3.58
N ASP A 83 10.06 -14.91 -4.51
CA ASP A 83 10.16 -15.18 -5.95
C ASP A 83 11.58 -14.92 -6.48
N LEU A 84 12.21 -13.83 -6.04
CA LEU A 84 13.59 -13.50 -6.36
C LEU A 84 14.56 -14.52 -5.79
N LYS A 85 14.41 -14.89 -4.51
CA LYS A 85 15.25 -15.87 -3.85
C LYS A 85 15.21 -17.22 -4.56
N GLU A 86 14.03 -17.70 -4.91
CA GLU A 86 13.85 -18.96 -5.64
C GLU A 86 14.53 -18.90 -7.03
N SER A 87 14.42 -17.78 -7.73
CA SER A 87 15.06 -17.60 -9.03
C SER A 87 16.58 -17.53 -8.94
N VAL A 88 17.12 -16.88 -7.90
CA VAL A 88 18.57 -16.87 -7.62
C VAL A 88 19.07 -18.27 -7.30
N ASP A 89 18.34 -19.02 -6.47
CA ASP A 89 18.69 -20.40 -6.10
C ASP A 89 18.64 -21.34 -7.31
N LEU A 90 17.68 -21.16 -8.22
CA LEU A 90 17.60 -21.90 -9.48
C LEU A 90 18.78 -21.57 -10.39
N TYR A 91 19.05 -20.28 -10.61
CA TYR A 91 20.18 -19.81 -11.41
C TYR A 91 21.52 -20.38 -10.91
N ASN A 92 21.76 -20.35 -9.59
CA ASN A 92 22.99 -20.88 -9.01
C ASN A 92 23.14 -22.39 -9.20
N LYS A 93 22.04 -23.14 -9.33
CA LYS A 93 22.04 -24.60 -9.53
C LYS A 93 22.13 -25.01 -10.99
N THR A 94 21.45 -24.31 -11.89
CA THR A 94 21.25 -24.74 -13.28
C THR A 94 21.81 -23.77 -14.32
N GLY A 95 22.14 -22.54 -13.93
CA GLY A 95 22.45 -21.45 -14.85
C GLY A 95 21.23 -20.85 -15.54
N ASP A 96 20.02 -21.31 -15.22
CA ASP A 96 18.77 -20.81 -15.80
C ASP A 96 18.45 -19.41 -15.26
N ASN A 97 18.38 -18.43 -16.17
CA ASN A 97 18.11 -17.03 -15.85
C ASN A 97 16.74 -16.55 -16.33
N THR A 98 15.86 -17.44 -16.80
CA THR A 98 14.61 -17.09 -17.49
C THR A 98 13.71 -16.14 -16.70
N SER A 99 13.61 -16.32 -15.37
CA SER A 99 12.79 -15.47 -14.48
C SER A 99 13.60 -14.50 -13.61
N LEU A 100 14.94 -14.56 -13.66
CA LEU A 100 15.80 -13.88 -12.69
C LEU A 100 15.71 -12.36 -12.79
N GLU A 101 15.82 -11.82 -14.01
CA GLU A 101 15.77 -10.38 -14.25
C GLU A 101 14.40 -9.79 -13.88
N GLN A 102 13.32 -10.46 -14.29
CA GLN A 102 11.96 -10.04 -13.99
C GLN A 102 11.71 -9.97 -12.48
N ASN A 103 12.19 -10.97 -11.74
CA ASN A 103 12.01 -11.01 -10.29
C ASN A 103 12.88 -9.98 -9.56
N TYR A 104 14.05 -9.63 -10.09
CA TYR A 104 14.83 -8.49 -9.60
C TYR A 104 14.09 -7.16 -9.79
N ILE A 105 13.52 -6.93 -10.98
CA ILE A 105 12.74 -5.73 -11.27
C ILE A 105 11.52 -5.65 -10.36
N SER A 106 10.79 -6.77 -10.20
CA SER A 106 9.63 -6.87 -9.32
C SER A 106 9.98 -6.55 -7.87
N PHE A 107 11.02 -7.17 -7.31
CA PHE A 107 11.48 -6.90 -5.95
C PHE A 107 11.86 -5.43 -5.75
N ASN A 108 12.67 -4.87 -6.65
CA ASN A 108 13.08 -3.46 -6.57
C ASN A 108 11.89 -2.50 -6.67
N GLY A 109 10.90 -2.79 -7.52
CA GLY A 109 9.67 -2.02 -7.62
C GLY A 109 8.87 -2.02 -6.32
N ASN A 110 8.69 -3.19 -5.71
CA ASN A 110 8.00 -3.33 -4.42
C ASN A 110 8.77 -2.64 -3.28
N LEU A 111 10.10 -2.71 -3.29
CA LEU A 111 10.94 -2.03 -2.30
C LEU A 111 10.78 -0.51 -2.39
N LEU A 112 10.81 0.04 -3.60
CA LEU A 112 10.60 1.48 -3.83
C LEU A 112 9.20 1.92 -3.38
N GLN A 113 8.15 1.14 -3.67
CA GLN A 113 6.80 1.43 -3.20
C GLN A 113 6.71 1.45 -1.67
N LEU A 114 7.33 0.48 -0.99
CA LEU A 114 7.36 0.45 0.47
C LEU A 114 8.10 1.68 1.03
N VAL A 115 9.27 2.02 0.48
CA VAL A 115 10.03 3.21 0.89
C VAL A 115 9.20 4.49 0.72
N ALA A 116 8.55 4.67 -0.44
CA ALA A 116 7.67 5.80 -0.67
C ALA A 116 6.54 5.86 0.37
N THR A 117 5.96 4.71 0.71
CA THR A 117 4.88 4.63 1.72
C THR A 117 5.38 4.95 3.13
N ILE A 118 6.59 4.53 3.50
CA ILE A 118 7.23 4.88 4.76
C ILE A 118 7.47 6.39 4.85
N LEU A 119 7.91 7.03 3.76
CA LEU A 119 8.07 8.49 3.72
C LEU A 119 6.73 9.21 3.92
N ILE A 120 5.65 8.72 3.30
CA ILE A 120 4.31 9.28 3.52
C ILE A 120 3.87 9.07 4.97
N PHE A 121 4.07 7.88 5.52
CA PHE A 121 3.78 7.58 6.94
C PHE A 121 4.51 8.52 7.89
N TYR A 122 5.80 8.76 7.66
CA TYR A 122 6.56 9.71 8.45
C TYR A 122 5.95 11.12 8.40
N ASN A 123 5.55 11.59 7.22
CA ASN A 123 4.93 12.91 7.09
C ASN A 123 3.56 12.99 7.79
N VAL A 124 2.72 11.96 7.64
CA VAL A 124 1.35 11.95 8.20
C VAL A 124 1.34 11.74 9.72
N PHE A 125 2.22 10.90 10.25
CA PHE A 125 2.17 10.54 11.68
C PHE A 125 3.24 11.23 12.53
N ILE A 126 4.45 11.42 12.01
CA ILE A 126 5.59 11.92 12.81
C ILE A 126 5.74 13.43 12.65
N LYS A 127 5.68 13.94 11.42
CA LYS A 127 5.82 15.38 11.17
C LYS A 127 4.63 16.19 11.70
N GLU A 128 3.40 15.71 11.52
CA GLU A 128 2.21 16.34 12.11
C GLU A 128 2.23 16.34 13.65
N ALA A 129 2.70 15.26 14.28
CA ALA A 129 2.85 15.18 15.74
C ALA A 129 3.94 16.13 16.28
N GLY A 130 5.04 16.29 15.54
CA GLY A 130 6.11 17.23 15.90
C GLY A 130 5.65 18.69 15.92
N VAL A 131 4.83 19.12 14.94
CA VAL A 131 4.31 20.50 14.87
C VAL A 131 3.35 20.79 16.02
N THR A 132 2.50 19.83 16.41
CA THR A 132 1.57 20.02 17.53
C THR A 132 2.30 20.14 18.88
N THR A 133 3.42 19.44 19.08
CA THR A 133 4.23 19.55 20.32
C THR A 133 5.02 20.85 20.45
N VAL A 134 5.31 21.55 19.34
CA VAL A 134 6.02 22.84 19.37
C VAL A 134 5.07 24.01 19.66
N ILE A 135 3.79 23.91 19.26
CA ILE A 135 2.79 24.97 19.48
C ILE A 135 2.21 24.93 20.91
N THR A 136 2.37 23.82 21.63
CA THR A 136 1.83 23.62 22.99
C THR A 136 2.85 23.80 24.12
N LYS A 137 4.03 24.36 23.82
CA LYS A 137 5.03 24.80 24.82
C LYS A 137 5.17 26.31 24.81
#